data_AF-A0A958FY99-F1
#
_entry.id   AF-A0A958FY99-F1
#
_cell.length_a   1.000
_cell.length_b   1.000
_cell.length_c   1.000
_cell.angle_alpha   90.00
_cell.angle_beta   90.00
_cell.angle_gamma   90.00
#
_symmetry.space_group_name_H-M   'P 1'
#
loop_
_entity.id
_entity.type
_entity.pdbx_description
1 polymer ?
#
loop_
_entity_poly.entity_id
_entity_poly.type
_entity_poly.pdbx_seq_one_letter_code
_entity_poly.pdbx_strand_id
1 'polypeptide(L)' 'AIALEKDSVMNAFKKFDVQLFRADWTNQNGAITRALESYGRSSVPTNVILGPMGKEAKVLPTILTPFDVISNIEARSK' A
#
# COMPACT_ATOMS: atom_id res chain seq x y z
N ALA A 1 -9.91 -4.56 4.25
CA ALA A 1 -9.77 -4.91 2.82
C ALA A 1 -9.47 -6.40 2.77
N ILE A 2 -10.36 -7.20 2.17
CA ILE A 2 -10.36 -8.67 2.34
C ILE A 2 -9.02 -9.32 1.93
N ALA A 3 -8.26 -8.71 1.01
CA ALA A 3 -6.96 -9.22 0.57
C ALA A 3 -5.82 -8.97 1.58
N LEU A 4 -5.79 -7.81 2.24
CA LEU A 4 -4.71 -7.44 3.19
C LEU A 4 -4.78 -8.24 4.50
N GLU A 5 -5.96 -8.74 4.83
CA GLU A 5 -6.26 -9.46 6.07
C GLU A 5 -6.08 -10.98 5.92
N LYS A 6 -5.62 -11.46 4.76
CA LYS A 6 -5.31 -12.88 4.55
C LYS A 6 -4.03 -13.27 5.28
N ASP A 7 -4.02 -14.46 5.87
CA ASP A 7 -2.87 -14.98 6.63
C ASP A 7 -1.57 -14.99 5.81
N SER A 8 -1.64 -15.32 4.52
CA SER A 8 -0.48 -15.29 3.63
C SER A 8 0.15 -13.90 3.50
N VAL A 9 -0.69 -12.86 3.42
CA VAL A 9 -0.24 -11.46 3.35
C VAL A 9 0.28 -10.99 4.70
N MET A 10 -0.41 -11.32 5.78
CA MET A 10 0.03 -10.99 7.14
C MET A 10 1.39 -11.63 7.48
N ASN A 11 1.61 -12.86 7.03
CA ASN A 11 2.90 -13.53 7.17
C ASN A 11 3.99 -12.87 6.33
N ALA A 12 3.68 -12.43 5.10
CA ALA A 12 4.62 -11.68 4.28
C ALA A 12 4.99 -10.34 4.94
N PHE A 13 4.02 -9.61 5.51
CA PHE A 13 4.30 -8.38 6.24
C PHE A 13 5.26 -8.60 7.41
N LYS A 14 5.03 -9.63 8.22
CA LYS A 14 5.93 -9.98 9.33
C LYS A 14 7.33 -10.40 8.84
N LYS A 15 7.39 -11.19 7.77
CA LYS A 15 8.66 -11.71 7.23
C LYS A 15 9.56 -10.61 6.68
N PHE A 16 8.98 -9.60 6.04
CA PHE A 16 9.69 -8.54 5.34
C PHE A 16 9.62 -7.18 6.07
N ASP A 17 9.25 -7.19 7.35
CA ASP A 17 9.11 -6.00 8.21
C ASP A 17 8.29 -4.86 7.56
N VAL A 18 7.17 -5.22 6.94
CA VAL A 18 6.28 -4.27 6.27
C VAL A 18 5.26 -3.74 7.26
N GLN A 19 5.18 -2.42 7.37
CA GLN A 19 4.18 -1.74 8.20
C GLN A 19 2.96 -1.35 7.36
N LEU A 20 1.77 -1.72 7.85
CA LEU A 20 0.50 -1.40 7.18
C LEU A 20 -0.04 -0.05 7.70
N PHE A 21 -0.22 0.90 6.78
CA PHE A 21 -0.90 2.17 7.05
C PHE A 21 -2.26 2.21 6.37
N ARG A 22 -3.30 2.62 7.11
CA ARG A 22 -4.64 2.87 6.58
C ARG A 22 -5.02 4.31 6.87
N ALA A 23 -5.22 5.09 5.82
CA ALA A 23 -5.64 6.48 5.92
C ALA A 23 -7.14 6.59 5.65
N ASP A 24 -7.86 7.31 6.50
CA ASP A 24 -9.28 7.60 6.34
C ASP A 24 -9.46 8.94 5.61
N TRP A 25 -10.12 8.93 4.44
CA TRP A 25 -10.35 10.10 3.59
C TRP A 25 -11.81 10.59 3.64
N THR A 26 -12.58 10.29 4.68
CA THR A 26 -13.98 10.76 4.77
C THR A 26 -14.12 12.29 4.86
N ASN A 27 -13.14 13.00 5.40
CA ASN A 27 -13.20 14.46 5.58
C ASN A 27 -12.34 15.27 4.58
N GLN A 28 -12.00 14.71 3.41
CA GLN A 28 -11.14 15.37 2.41
C GLN A 28 -9.88 16.01 3.02
N ASN A 29 -9.24 15.27 3.94
CA ASN A 29 -8.10 15.79 4.69
C ASN A 29 -7.00 16.24 3.71
N GLY A 30 -6.64 17.53 3.74
CA GLY A 30 -5.68 18.12 2.81
C GLY A 30 -4.29 17.48 2.85
N ALA A 31 -3.88 16.87 3.97
CA ALA A 31 -2.64 16.11 4.04
C ALA A 31 -2.71 14.79 3.24
N ILE A 32 -3.85 14.10 3.29
CA ILE A 32 -4.10 12.88 2.52
C ILE A 32 -4.21 13.22 1.03
N THR A 33 -4.91 14.31 0.68
CA THR A 33 -5.01 14.77 -0.72
C THR A 33 -3.63 15.07 -1.31
N ARG A 34 -2.77 15.83 -0.60
CA ARG A 34 -1.40 16.09 -1.05
C ARG A 34 -0.56 14.81 -1.20
N ALA A 35 -0.74 13.84 -0.29
CA ALA A 35 -0.06 12.55 -0.41
C ALA A 35 -0.55 11.77 -1.64
N LEU A 36 -1.86 11.70 -1.89
CA LEU A 36 -2.43 11.07 -3.09
C LEU A 36 -1.90 11.72 -4.38
N GLU A 37 -1.86 13.06 -4.43
CA GLU A 37 -1.33 13.80 -5.57
C GLU A 37 0.15 13.49 -5.84
N SER A 38 0.96 13.33 -4.78
CA SER A 38 2.36 12.92 -4.90
C SER A 38 2.55 11.55 -5.55
N TYR A 39 1.53 10.69 -5.47
CA TYR A 39 1.48 9.38 -6.14
C TYR A 39 0.75 9.43 -7.50
N GLY A 40 0.40 10.62 -8.00
CA GLY A 40 -0.34 10.79 -9.26
C GLY A 40 -1.78 10.28 -9.18
N ARG A 41 -2.42 10.40 -8.01
CA ARG A 41 -3.81 10.02 -7.77
C ARG A 41 -4.59 11.20 -7.20
N SER A 42 -5.87 11.27 -7.53
CA SER A 42 -6.76 12.36 -7.08
C SER A 42 -7.98 11.85 -6.31
N SER A 43 -8.08 10.53 -6.09
CA SER A 43 -9.24 9.91 -5.45
C SER A 43 -8.90 8.60 -4.73
N VAL A 44 -9.76 8.22 -3.79
CA VAL A 44 -9.77 6.89 -3.17
C VAL A 44 -10.66 5.94 -3.97
N PRO A 45 -10.46 4.60 -3.86
CA PRO A 45 -9.39 3.91 -3.13
C PRO A 45 -8.04 3.98 -3.87
N THR A 46 -6.96 4.19 -3.10
CA THR A 46 -5.58 4.16 -3.60
C THR A 46 -4.75 3.26 -2.68
N ASN A 47 -4.03 2.30 -3.28
CA ASN A 47 -3.12 1.40 -2.59
C ASN A 47 -1.70 1.73 -3.04
N VAL A 48 -0.78 1.91 -2.09
CA VAL A 48 0.63 2.20 -2.38
C VAL A 48 1.50 1.29 -1.54
N ILE A 49 2.53 0.72 -2.15
CA ILE A 49 3.63 0.08 -1.46
C ILE A 49 4.85 0.98 -1.53
N LEU A 50 5.48 1.20 -0.38
CA LEU A 50 6.73 1.94 -0.26
C LEU A 50 7.84 0.92 -0.03
N GLY A 51 8.93 1.04 -0.78
CA GLY A 51 10.15 0.28 -0.52
C GLY A 51 10.89 0.80 0.71
N PRO A 52 12.03 0.17 1.06
CA PRO A 52 12.85 0.56 2.19
C PRO A 52 13.18 2.06 2.18
N MET A 53 13.13 2.68 3.37
CA MET A 53 13.37 4.12 3.56
C MET A 53 12.41 5.04 2.76
N GLY A 54 11.24 4.53 2.34
CA GLY A 54 10.28 5.31 1.55
C GLY A 54 10.69 5.52 0.09
N LYS A 55 11.72 4.81 -0.37
CA LYS A 55 12.15 4.83 -1.78
C LYS A 55 11.24 3.89 -2.60
N GLU A 56 11.15 4.15 -3.91
CA GLU A 56 10.46 3.26 -4.86
C GLU A 56 8.96 3.04 -4.61
N ALA A 57 8.23 4.13 -4.33
CA ALA A 57 6.78 4.09 -4.22
C ALA A 57 6.14 3.50 -5.49
N LYS A 58 5.29 2.49 -5.31
CA LYS A 58 4.50 1.89 -6.38
C LYS A 58 3.03 1.92 -6.04
N VAL A 59 2.26 2.54 -6.93
CA VAL A 59 0.81 2.48 -6.88
C VAL A 59 0.36 1.10 -7.38
N LEU A 60 -0.43 0.42 -6.55
CA LEU A 60 -1.03 -0.87 -6.84
C LEU A 60 -2.43 -0.70 -7.43
N PRO A 61 -2.99 -1.74 -8.07
CA PRO A 61 -4.36 -1.72 -8.56
C PRO A 61 -5.38 -1.43 -7.43
N THR A 62 -6.51 -0.84 -7.82
CA THR A 62 -7.66 -0.60 -6.94
C THR A 62 -8.23 -1.90 -6.39
N ILE A 63 -8.40 -2.91 -7.26
CA ILE A 63 -8.78 -4.26 -6.86
C ILE A 63 -7.51 -4.96 -6.43
N LEU A 64 -7.36 -5.14 -5.12
CA LEU A 64 -6.17 -5.71 -4.55
C LEU A 64 -6.33 -7.21 -4.36
N THR A 65 -5.41 -8.01 -4.90
CA THR A 65 -5.31 -9.43 -4.61
C THR A 65 -4.15 -9.73 -3.65
N PRO A 66 -4.20 -10.85 -2.89
CA PRO A 66 -3.05 -11.29 -2.09
C PRO A 66 -1.77 -11.45 -2.93
N PHE A 67 -1.91 -11.89 -4.18
CA PHE A 67 -0.80 -12.06 -5.10
C PHE A 67 -0.12 -10.71 -5.42
N ASP A 68 -0.90 -9.67 -5.73
CA ASP A 68 -0.37 -8.33 -6.01
C ASP A 68 0.45 -7.80 -4.84
N VAL A 69 -0.02 -8.02 -3.61
CA VAL A 69 0.66 -7.54 -2.41
C VAL A 69 1.97 -8.31 -2.19
N ILE A 70 1.91 -9.64 -2.15
CA ILE A 70 3.07 -10.49 -1.83
C ILE A 70 4.18 -10.32 -2.89
N SER A 71 3.82 -10.38 -4.17
CA SER A 71 4.79 -10.23 -5.27
C SER A 71 5.50 -8.87 -5.24
N ASN A 72 4.78 -7.80 -4.89
CA ASN A 72 5.38 -6.46 -4.82
C ASN A 72 6.24 -6.23 -3.57
N ILE A 73 5.94 -6.90 -2.45
CA ILE A 73 6.82 -6.91 -1.26
C ILE A 73 8.12 -7.65 -1.59
N GLU A 74 8.02 -8.86 -2.14
CA GLU A 74 9.19 -9.69 -2.45
C GLU A 74 10.11 -9.01 -3.48
N ALA A 75 9.54 -8.33 -4.48
CA ALA A 75 10.30 -7.60 -5.47
C ALA A 75 11.07 -6.39 -4.90
N ARG A 76 10.62 -5.80 -3.79
CA ARG A 76 11.17 -4.56 -3.20
C ARG A 76 11.94 -4.77 -1.90
N SER A 77 11.92 -5.99 -1.36
CA SER A 77 12.68 -6.36 -0.17
C SER A 77 14.12 -6.83 -0.48
N LYS A 78 14.51 -6.85 -1.76
CA LYS A 78 15.89 -7.14 -2.20
C LYS A 78 16.72 -5.88 -2.18
#